data_AF-A0A834L6U0-F1
#
_entry.id   AF-A0A834L6U0-F1
#
_cell.length_a   1.000
_cell.length_b   1.000
_cell.length_c   1.000
_cell.angle_alpha   90.00
_cell.angle_beta   90.00
_cell.angle_gamma   90.00
#
_symmetry.space_group_name_H-M   'P 1'
#
loop_
_entity.id
_entity.type
_entity.pdbx_description
1 polymer ?
#
loop_
_entity_poly.entity_id
_entity_poly.type
_entity_poly.pdbx_seq_one_letter_code
_entity_poly.pdbx_strand_id
1 'polypeptide(L)'
;MLTSSTLDRYPQRTIFENVEAAGLSFRIYYQNIPATLFYRNLRKLKYVDNFLSYGSSFKSDAKKGKLPNYAVVEQRYVDTKAEPANDDHPSHDVYHGQMLVKEVYETLRASPQWNETMMVVTYDEHGGYFDHVPTPVRGVPSPDGIVGPEPFLFRFDRLGVRVPTIVVSPWIEKGTDDSDDTAVVHGPNGVPMATSEYEHSSIPATVKNIFNLPSFLTKRDAWAGSFHSIVQTRKEPRTDCPVQLPTPVRIRETEANEDAKLTEFQQELMQLASVLKGDDIFTNLHEKIGKMTVKEGNQYMEGAVKSFFEAGIAAKKMGGDEEQIVKMRPSLTTRPSKP
;
A
#
# COMPACT_ATOMS: atom_id res chain seq x y z
N MET A 1 16.10 6.94 10.74
CA MET A 1 15.62 8.17 11.41
C MET A 1 15.23 9.21 10.36
N LEU A 2 13.95 9.22 10.00
CA LEU A 2 13.34 10.25 9.17
C LEU A 2 13.12 11.49 10.06
N THR A 3 13.81 12.59 9.76
CA THR A 3 13.59 13.89 10.43
C THR A 3 12.38 14.58 9.81
N SER A 4 11.65 15.39 10.60
CA SER A 4 10.32 15.94 10.28
C SER A 4 10.21 16.88 9.06
N SER A 5 11.23 16.93 8.19
CA SER A 5 11.21 17.65 6.91
C SER A 5 11.08 16.76 5.66
N THR A 6 10.99 15.43 5.81
CA THR A 6 11.03 14.48 4.68
C THR A 6 9.67 14.13 4.09
N LEU A 7 8.58 14.25 4.86
CA LEU A 7 7.23 13.92 4.37
C LEU A 7 6.70 14.91 3.35
N ASP A 8 7.15 16.17 3.37
CA ASP A 8 6.92 17.12 2.27
C ASP A 8 7.78 16.83 1.02
N ARG A 9 8.67 15.83 1.05
CA ARG A 9 9.65 15.50 -0.01
C ARG A 9 9.30 14.27 -0.84
N TYR A 10 8.07 13.76 -0.79
CA TYR A 10 7.57 12.83 -1.80
C TYR A 10 6.68 13.53 -2.85
N PRO A 11 7.19 14.51 -3.65
CA PRO A 11 6.40 15.26 -4.62
C PRO A 11 6.22 14.50 -5.94
N GLN A 12 6.81 13.30 -6.07
CA GLN A 12 6.80 12.53 -7.31
C GLN A 12 5.36 12.24 -7.71
N ARG A 13 5.11 12.32 -9.01
CA ARG A 13 3.83 11.94 -9.59
C ARG A 13 3.58 10.46 -9.28
N THR A 14 2.37 10.16 -8.83
CA THR A 14 1.98 8.81 -8.44
C THR A 14 1.17 8.11 -9.52
N ILE A 15 1.04 6.79 -9.44
CA ILE A 15 0.18 6.02 -10.35
C ILE A 15 -1.28 6.46 -10.24
N PHE A 16 -1.73 6.87 -9.05
CA PHE A 16 -3.08 7.39 -8.82
C PHE A 16 -3.38 8.64 -9.65
N GLU A 17 -2.40 9.54 -9.78
CA GLU A 17 -2.50 10.74 -10.63
C GLU A 17 -2.53 10.38 -12.13
N ASN A 18 -1.84 9.30 -12.55
CA ASN A 18 -1.95 8.81 -13.93
C ASN A 18 -3.32 8.18 -14.20
N VAL A 19 -3.88 7.43 -13.25
CA VAL A 19 -5.22 6.85 -13.34
C VAL A 19 -6.27 7.96 -13.42
N GLU A 20 -6.22 8.94 -12.52
CA GLU A 20 -7.14 10.10 -12.53
C GLU A 20 -7.04 10.91 -13.83
N ALA A 21 -5.82 11.24 -14.28
CA ALA A 21 -5.61 12.00 -15.51
C ALA A 21 -6.12 11.28 -16.78
N ALA A 22 -6.27 9.96 -16.73
CA ALA A 22 -6.89 9.16 -17.80
C ALA A 22 -8.42 9.08 -17.69
N GLY A 23 -9.05 9.81 -16.76
CA GLY A 23 -10.49 9.78 -16.52
C GLY A 23 -10.97 8.52 -15.77
N LEU A 24 -10.05 7.78 -15.14
CA LEU A 24 -10.35 6.56 -14.40
C LEU A 24 -10.41 6.84 -12.90
N SER A 25 -11.13 5.98 -12.19
CA SER A 25 -11.34 6.12 -10.75
C SER A 25 -10.32 5.32 -9.94
N PHE A 26 -9.92 5.85 -8.79
CA PHE A 26 -9.19 5.08 -7.78
C PHE A 26 -9.78 5.27 -6.38
N ARG A 27 -9.59 4.29 -5.50
CA ARG A 27 -9.90 4.41 -4.08
C ARG A 27 -8.85 3.69 -3.23
N ILE A 28 -8.67 4.20 -2.02
CA ILE A 28 -7.83 3.62 -0.98
C ILE A 28 -8.75 3.22 0.18
N TYR A 29 -8.87 1.92 0.41
CA TYR A 29 -9.64 1.35 1.50
C TYR A 29 -8.70 1.03 2.66
N TYR A 30 -8.72 1.84 3.71
CA TYR A 30 -7.76 1.74 4.82
C TYR A 30 -8.44 1.37 6.13
N GLN A 31 -7.70 0.74 7.05
CA GLN A 31 -8.24 0.31 8.34
C GLN A 31 -7.92 1.28 9.48
N ASN A 32 -6.69 1.82 9.54
CA ASN A 32 -6.31 2.78 10.58
C ASN A 32 -5.67 4.06 10.00
N ILE A 33 -4.43 4.00 9.48
CA ILE A 33 -3.77 5.10 8.78
C ILE A 33 -3.49 4.71 7.33
N PRO A 34 -3.85 5.55 6.35
CA PRO A 34 -3.45 5.32 4.97
C PRO A 34 -1.99 5.72 4.78
N ALA A 35 -1.07 4.76 4.74
CA ALA A 35 0.34 4.92 4.40
C ALA A 35 0.53 5.58 3.02
N THR A 36 -0.37 5.40 2.07
CA THR A 36 -0.34 6.17 0.81
C THR A 36 -0.31 7.70 1.01
N LEU A 37 -0.75 8.24 2.17
CA LEU A 37 -0.60 9.67 2.49
C LEU A 37 0.85 10.12 2.73
N PHE A 38 1.84 9.20 2.79
CA PHE A 38 3.26 9.52 2.63
C PHE A 38 3.48 10.32 1.33
N TYR A 39 2.80 9.94 0.23
CA TYR A 39 2.84 10.71 -1.01
C TYR A 39 2.16 12.05 -0.83
N ARG A 40 2.92 13.13 -1.02
CA ARG A 40 2.43 14.49 -0.82
C ARG A 40 1.22 14.80 -1.68
N ASN A 41 1.23 14.38 -2.94
CA ASN A 41 0.14 14.71 -3.87
C ASN A 41 -1.18 14.00 -3.52
N LEU A 42 -1.15 12.90 -2.76
CA LEU A 42 -2.37 12.25 -2.28
C LEU A 42 -3.04 12.98 -1.12
N ARG A 43 -2.38 13.98 -0.54
CA ARG A 43 -2.97 14.90 0.45
C ARG A 43 -3.66 16.12 -0.19
N LYS A 44 -3.79 16.17 -1.52
CA LYS A 44 -4.56 17.22 -2.21
C LYS A 44 -6.04 17.14 -1.85
N LEU A 45 -6.69 18.30 -1.74
CA LEU A 45 -8.09 18.43 -1.33
C LEU A 45 -9.06 17.61 -2.21
N LYS A 46 -8.80 17.54 -3.52
CA LYS A 46 -9.62 16.74 -4.44
C LYS A 46 -9.69 15.26 -4.11
N TYR A 47 -8.63 14.69 -3.51
CA TYR A 47 -8.53 13.26 -3.24
C TYR A 47 -9.07 12.84 -1.86
N VAL A 48 -9.55 13.78 -1.04
CA VAL A 48 -10.09 13.47 0.30
C VAL A 48 -11.19 12.40 0.25
N ASP A 49 -12.06 12.43 -0.77
CA ASP A 49 -13.15 11.45 -0.93
C ASP A 49 -12.69 10.09 -1.49
N ASN A 50 -11.41 9.96 -1.89
CA ASN A 50 -10.85 8.70 -2.41
C ASN A 50 -10.39 7.77 -1.28
N PHE A 51 -10.33 8.26 -0.03
CA PHE A 51 -9.95 7.48 1.14
C PHE A 51 -11.20 7.05 1.90
N LEU A 52 -11.43 5.74 1.96
CA LEU A 52 -12.62 5.17 2.60
C LEU A 52 -12.22 4.14 3.65
N SER A 53 -13.06 4.01 4.68
CA SER A 53 -12.91 2.96 5.68
C SER A 53 -13.11 1.59 5.02
N TYR A 54 -12.13 0.70 5.18
CA TYR A 54 -12.20 -0.68 4.71
C TYR A 54 -13.44 -1.40 5.25
N GLY A 55 -13.65 -1.38 6.57
CA GLY A 55 -14.69 -2.16 7.24
C GLY A 55 -16.12 -1.81 6.81
N SER A 56 -16.40 -0.53 6.49
CA SER A 56 -17.75 -0.09 6.10
C SER A 56 -17.93 0.02 4.58
N SER A 57 -16.89 0.40 3.84
CA SER A 57 -17.03 0.81 2.43
C SER A 57 -16.61 -0.27 1.45
N PHE A 58 -15.51 -1.01 1.71
CA PHE A 58 -14.97 -1.98 0.74
C PHE A 58 -16.00 -3.06 0.40
N LYS A 59 -16.55 -3.74 1.42
CA LYS A 59 -17.57 -4.78 1.22
C LYS A 59 -18.86 -4.24 0.61
N SER A 60 -19.23 -3.01 0.95
CA SER A 60 -20.44 -2.33 0.43
C SER A 60 -20.28 -2.01 -1.07
N ASP A 61 -19.12 -1.47 -1.46
CA ASP A 61 -18.80 -1.16 -2.85
C ASP A 61 -18.68 -2.43 -3.68
N ALA A 62 -17.97 -3.45 -3.19
CA ALA A 62 -17.88 -4.76 -3.83
C ALA A 62 -19.26 -5.36 -4.08
N LYS A 63 -20.09 -5.46 -3.04
CA LYS A 63 -21.46 -6.02 -3.16
C LYS A 63 -22.33 -5.28 -4.18
N LYS A 64 -22.13 -3.96 -4.33
CA LYS A 64 -22.91 -3.10 -5.23
C LYS A 64 -22.32 -3.01 -6.64
N GLY A 65 -21.18 -3.64 -6.93
CA GLY A 65 -20.47 -3.48 -8.19
C GLY A 65 -19.96 -2.05 -8.41
N LYS A 66 -19.43 -1.42 -7.35
CA LYS A 66 -18.95 -0.02 -7.33
C LYS A 66 -17.47 0.10 -6.99
N LEU A 67 -16.70 -0.98 -7.08
CA LEU A 67 -15.25 -0.88 -6.93
C LEU A 67 -14.66 -0.03 -8.07
N PRO A 68 -13.64 0.80 -7.78
CA PRO A 68 -13.01 1.67 -8.76
C PRO A 68 -12.14 0.88 -9.74
N ASN A 69 -11.62 1.55 -10.78
CA ASN A 69 -10.67 0.95 -11.71
C ASN A 69 -9.38 0.52 -11.00
N TYR A 70 -8.88 1.33 -10.06
CA TYR A 70 -7.70 1.00 -9.26
C TYR A 70 -8.00 1.12 -7.76
N ALA A 71 -8.01 0.00 -7.05
CA ALA A 71 -8.25 -0.05 -5.61
C ALA A 71 -6.98 -0.49 -4.88
N VAL A 72 -6.65 0.19 -3.78
CA VAL A 72 -5.64 -0.24 -2.82
C VAL A 72 -6.33 -0.54 -1.50
N VAL A 73 -6.09 -1.73 -0.96
CA VAL A 73 -6.50 -2.10 0.40
C VAL A 73 -5.29 -1.96 1.29
N GLU A 74 -5.40 -1.13 2.33
CA GLU A 74 -4.36 -0.94 3.32
C GLU A 74 -4.70 -1.62 4.64
N GLN A 75 -3.69 -2.24 5.22
CA GLN A 75 -3.79 -3.06 6.41
C GLN A 75 -3.96 -2.21 7.66
N ARG A 76 -4.05 -2.88 8.80
CA ARG A 76 -3.96 -2.30 10.12
C ARG A 76 -2.56 -2.56 10.65
N TYR A 77 -1.81 -1.46 10.81
CA TYR A 77 -0.40 -1.50 11.19
C TYR A 77 -0.10 -1.43 12.70
N VAL A 78 -1.14 -1.26 13.53
CA VAL A 78 -0.97 -1.05 14.99
C VAL A 78 -1.70 -2.15 15.75
N ASP A 79 -0.95 -2.90 16.55
CA ASP A 79 -1.40 -4.16 17.18
C ASP A 79 -2.05 -3.92 18.54
N THR A 80 -3.37 -3.75 18.55
CA THR A 80 -4.16 -3.56 19.78
C THR A 80 -4.98 -4.79 20.11
N LYS A 81 -5.40 -4.96 21.37
CA LYS A 81 -6.19 -6.15 21.75
C LYS A 81 -7.56 -6.20 21.10
N ALA A 82 -8.21 -5.04 20.96
CA ALA A 82 -9.53 -4.93 20.35
C ALA A 82 -9.48 -5.09 18.83
N GLU A 83 -8.45 -4.51 18.20
CA GLU A 83 -8.26 -4.51 16.77
C GLU A 83 -6.80 -4.90 16.47
N PRO A 84 -6.48 -6.21 16.43
CA PRO A 84 -5.12 -6.70 16.18
C PRO A 84 -4.60 -6.30 14.80
N ALA A 85 -3.28 -6.11 14.68
CA ALA A 85 -2.67 -5.78 13.39
C ALA A 85 -2.81 -6.96 12.39
N ASN A 86 -2.89 -6.65 11.10
CA ASN A 86 -3.14 -7.63 10.04
C ASN A 86 -2.29 -7.37 8.78
N ASP A 87 -1.06 -6.94 8.99
CA ASP A 87 -0.07 -6.55 7.96
C ASP A 87 1.04 -7.59 7.74
N ASP A 88 0.98 -8.74 8.42
CA ASP A 88 2.04 -9.77 8.47
C ASP A 88 3.40 -9.26 8.99
N HIS A 89 3.48 -8.05 9.55
CA HIS A 89 4.74 -7.47 10.05
C HIS A 89 5.14 -8.09 11.40
N PRO A 90 6.39 -8.53 11.62
CA PRO A 90 6.83 -9.03 12.92
C PRO A 90 6.75 -7.96 14.03
N SER A 91 6.27 -8.25 15.23
CA SER A 91 5.85 -9.54 15.78
C SER A 91 4.34 -9.78 15.74
N HIS A 92 3.60 -9.11 14.85
CA HIS A 92 2.17 -9.29 14.70
C HIS A 92 1.82 -10.73 14.29
N ASP A 93 0.61 -11.18 14.65
CA ASP A 93 0.15 -12.53 14.33
C ASP A 93 -0.21 -12.63 12.85
N VAL A 94 0.56 -13.40 12.08
CA VAL A 94 0.32 -13.67 10.65
C VAL A 94 -1.07 -14.26 10.40
N TYR A 95 -1.69 -14.90 11.41
CA TYR A 95 -3.09 -15.35 11.30
C TYR A 95 -4.03 -14.22 10.87
N HIS A 96 -3.86 -13.01 11.44
CA HIS A 96 -4.72 -11.87 11.13
C HIS A 96 -4.47 -11.33 9.72
N GLY A 97 -3.22 -11.31 9.24
CA GLY A 97 -2.91 -10.93 7.86
C GLY A 97 -3.45 -11.92 6.84
N GLN A 98 -3.31 -13.22 7.09
CA GLN A 98 -3.90 -14.26 6.23
C GLN A 98 -5.44 -14.24 6.26
N MET A 99 -6.05 -13.90 7.40
CA MET A 99 -7.49 -13.67 7.48
C MET A 99 -7.93 -12.45 6.65
N LEU A 100 -7.14 -11.38 6.60
CA LEU A 100 -7.42 -10.23 5.73
C LEU A 100 -7.36 -10.63 4.25
N VAL A 101 -6.32 -11.36 3.82
CA VAL A 101 -6.20 -11.86 2.44
C VAL A 101 -7.42 -12.70 2.05
N LYS A 102 -7.82 -13.63 2.94
CA LYS A 102 -9.03 -14.44 2.76
C LYS A 102 -10.29 -13.58 2.62
N GLU A 103 -10.47 -12.61 3.50
CA GLU A 103 -11.64 -11.74 3.48
C GLU A 103 -11.73 -10.89 2.21
N VAL A 104 -10.60 -10.32 1.77
CA VAL A 104 -10.52 -9.53 0.53
C VAL A 104 -10.86 -10.42 -0.67
N TYR A 105 -10.26 -11.60 -0.76
CA TYR A 105 -10.57 -12.56 -1.83
C TYR A 105 -12.06 -12.90 -1.88
N GLU A 106 -12.64 -13.33 -0.75
CA GLU A 106 -14.04 -13.76 -0.71
C GLU A 106 -15.02 -12.61 -1.00
N THR A 107 -14.66 -11.39 -0.57
CA THR A 107 -15.42 -10.16 -0.88
C THR A 107 -15.42 -9.88 -2.38
N LEU A 108 -14.25 -9.96 -3.03
CA LEU A 108 -14.13 -9.79 -4.49
C LEU A 108 -14.81 -10.93 -5.25
N ARG A 109 -14.67 -12.16 -4.77
CA ARG A 109 -15.25 -13.36 -5.37
C ARG A 109 -16.78 -13.35 -5.38
N ALA A 110 -17.39 -12.73 -4.37
CA ALA A 110 -18.83 -12.53 -4.27
C ALA A 110 -19.34 -11.27 -5.01
N SER A 111 -18.44 -10.43 -5.52
CA SER A 111 -18.79 -9.21 -6.25
C SER A 111 -19.31 -9.54 -7.66
N PRO A 112 -20.31 -8.80 -8.19
CA PRO A 112 -20.65 -8.87 -9.60
C PRO A 112 -19.48 -8.46 -10.53
N GLN A 113 -18.48 -7.73 -10.02
CA GLN A 113 -17.26 -7.34 -10.76
C GLN A 113 -16.14 -8.41 -10.70
N TRP A 114 -16.39 -9.62 -10.16
CA TRP A 114 -15.36 -10.66 -10.06
C TRP A 114 -14.67 -10.95 -11.41
N ASN A 115 -15.45 -11.06 -12.48
CA ASN A 115 -14.93 -11.30 -13.83
C ASN A 115 -14.21 -10.09 -14.45
N GLU A 116 -14.16 -8.95 -13.77
CA GLU A 116 -13.44 -7.74 -14.18
C GLU A 116 -12.30 -7.41 -13.21
N THR A 117 -12.00 -8.32 -12.27
CA THR A 117 -11.06 -8.06 -11.17
C THR A 117 -9.76 -8.84 -11.35
N MET A 118 -8.64 -8.15 -11.11
CA MET A 118 -7.34 -8.74 -10.83
C MET A 118 -6.90 -8.26 -9.45
N MET A 119 -6.75 -9.18 -8.51
CA MET A 119 -6.23 -8.93 -7.17
C MET A 119 -4.74 -9.24 -7.15
N VAL A 120 -3.93 -8.32 -6.63
CA VAL A 120 -2.50 -8.51 -6.42
C VAL A 120 -2.23 -8.40 -4.93
N VAL A 121 -1.69 -9.47 -4.34
CA VAL A 121 -1.15 -9.48 -2.98
C VAL A 121 0.35 -9.46 -3.09
N THR A 122 1.00 -8.50 -2.44
CA THR A 122 2.46 -8.38 -2.44
C THR A 122 2.94 -7.93 -1.06
N TYR A 123 4.22 -8.15 -0.81
CA TYR A 123 4.93 -7.66 0.37
C TYR A 123 5.85 -6.51 -0.03
N ASP A 124 6.03 -5.54 0.86
CA ASP A 124 6.91 -4.39 0.64
C ASP A 124 8.39 -4.78 0.80
N GLU A 125 8.69 -5.70 1.73
CA GLU A 125 10.01 -6.26 1.95
C GLU A 125 10.03 -7.79 2.17
N HIS A 126 11.24 -8.35 2.29
CA HIS A 126 11.50 -9.79 2.42
C HIS A 126 11.44 -10.31 3.87
N GLY A 127 11.30 -9.43 4.87
CA GLY A 127 11.19 -9.80 6.28
C GLY A 127 12.49 -10.31 6.94
N GLY A 128 13.65 -10.15 6.31
CA GLY A 128 14.96 -10.53 6.89
C GLY A 128 15.32 -12.01 6.77
N TYR A 129 14.48 -12.83 6.14
CA TYR A 129 14.74 -14.26 5.94
C TYR A 129 15.72 -14.49 4.78
N PHE A 130 16.46 -15.60 4.84
CA PHE A 130 17.34 -16.01 3.73
C PHE A 130 16.52 -16.35 2.47
N ASP A 131 16.87 -15.75 1.35
CA ASP A 131 16.43 -16.16 0.01
C ASP A 131 17.64 -16.62 -0.80
N HIS A 132 17.51 -17.75 -1.49
CA HIS A 132 18.59 -18.36 -2.25
C HIS A 132 18.81 -17.73 -3.63
N VAL A 133 17.86 -16.92 -4.12
CA VAL A 133 17.92 -16.29 -5.45
C VAL A 133 18.79 -15.03 -5.36
N PRO A 134 19.89 -14.96 -6.14
CA PRO A 134 20.71 -13.75 -6.20
C PRO A 134 19.91 -12.55 -6.70
N THR A 135 20.16 -11.37 -6.13
CA THR A 135 19.43 -10.16 -6.54
C THR A 135 19.82 -9.73 -7.97
N PRO A 136 18.85 -9.41 -8.84
CA PRO A 136 19.14 -8.92 -10.18
C PRO A 136 19.91 -7.59 -10.19
N VAL A 137 21.01 -7.55 -10.94
CA VAL A 137 21.88 -6.36 -11.09
C VAL A 137 22.14 -5.98 -12.55
N ARG A 138 21.71 -6.80 -13.52
CA ARG A 138 22.04 -6.60 -14.93
C ARG A 138 20.92 -5.85 -15.65
N GLY A 139 21.25 -4.71 -16.23
CA GLY A 139 20.32 -3.96 -17.09
C GLY A 139 19.11 -3.39 -16.33
N VAL A 140 19.21 -3.28 -15.00
CA VAL A 140 18.20 -2.73 -14.10
C VAL A 140 18.35 -1.19 -14.12
N PRO A 141 17.48 -0.41 -14.78
CA PRO A 141 17.72 1.02 -15.01
C PRO A 141 17.48 1.86 -13.75
N SER A 142 18.32 2.85 -13.43
CA SER A 142 17.93 3.84 -12.41
C SER A 142 16.58 4.49 -12.78
N PRO A 143 15.60 4.58 -11.85
CA PRO A 143 14.24 5.01 -12.18
C PRO A 143 14.22 6.41 -12.80
N ASP A 144 14.97 7.32 -12.21
CA ASP A 144 15.05 8.74 -12.56
C ASP A 144 16.49 9.23 -12.80
N GLY A 145 17.49 8.38 -12.61
CA GLY A 145 18.90 8.74 -12.74
C GLY A 145 19.48 9.46 -11.52
N ILE A 146 18.72 9.59 -10.44
CA ILE A 146 19.20 10.21 -9.20
C ILE A 146 20.09 9.21 -8.46
N VAL A 147 21.25 9.68 -8.02
CA VAL A 147 22.18 8.93 -7.18
C VAL A 147 21.97 9.36 -5.74
N GLY A 148 21.93 8.39 -4.83
CA GLY A 148 21.85 8.63 -3.40
C GLY A 148 23.04 9.45 -2.88
N PRO A 149 22.90 10.10 -1.71
CA PRO A 149 23.98 10.90 -1.15
C PRO A 149 25.17 10.05 -0.68
N GLU A 150 26.30 10.72 -0.43
CA GLU A 150 27.42 10.19 0.34
C GLU A 150 26.94 9.61 1.70
N PRO A 151 27.59 8.55 2.22
CA PRO A 151 28.81 7.90 1.69
C PRO A 151 28.53 6.78 0.68
N PHE A 152 27.26 6.42 0.47
CA PHE A 152 26.92 5.20 -0.26
C PHE A 152 26.80 5.40 -1.78
N LEU A 153 26.47 6.63 -2.23
CA LEU A 153 26.32 6.97 -3.65
C LEU A 153 25.47 5.94 -4.42
N PHE A 154 24.39 5.47 -3.78
CA PHE A 154 23.59 4.36 -4.28
C PHE A 154 22.86 4.77 -5.57
N ARG A 155 23.13 4.08 -6.68
CA ARG A 155 22.66 4.47 -8.02
C ARG A 155 21.24 4.01 -8.35
N PHE A 156 20.66 3.18 -7.50
CA PHE A 156 19.37 2.52 -7.74
C PHE A 156 19.36 1.75 -9.08
N ASP A 157 20.44 1.07 -9.45
CA ASP A 157 20.59 0.30 -10.69
C ASP A 157 20.66 -1.23 -10.43
N ARG A 158 19.96 -1.67 -9.38
CA ARG A 158 19.82 -3.07 -8.94
C ARG A 158 18.50 -3.28 -8.21
N LEU A 159 18.09 -4.54 -8.07
CA LEU A 159 16.94 -4.94 -7.25
C LEU A 159 17.36 -5.41 -5.85
N GLY A 160 16.37 -5.46 -4.96
CA GLY A 160 16.50 -6.02 -3.62
C GLY A 160 16.26 -7.53 -3.58
N VAL A 161 16.13 -8.06 -2.36
CA VAL A 161 15.76 -9.46 -2.13
C VAL A 161 14.34 -9.71 -2.64
N ARG A 162 14.08 -10.93 -3.13
CA ARG A 162 12.76 -11.33 -3.61
C ARG A 162 11.72 -11.22 -2.50
N VAL A 163 10.53 -10.79 -2.88
CA VAL A 163 9.34 -10.77 -2.03
C VAL A 163 8.25 -11.66 -2.62
N PRO A 164 7.34 -12.23 -1.82
CA PRO A 164 6.20 -12.95 -2.36
C PRO A 164 5.25 -12.02 -3.12
N THR A 165 4.70 -12.52 -4.23
CA THR A 165 3.62 -11.84 -4.96
C THR A 165 2.64 -12.89 -5.47
N ILE A 166 1.35 -12.68 -5.21
CA ILE A 166 0.26 -13.54 -5.63
C ILE A 166 -0.68 -12.72 -6.50
N VAL A 167 -0.94 -13.18 -7.72
CA VAL A 167 -1.91 -12.57 -8.63
C VAL A 167 -3.11 -13.50 -8.75
N VAL A 168 -4.30 -12.96 -8.53
CA VAL A 168 -5.55 -13.72 -8.50
C VAL A 168 -6.57 -13.08 -9.42
N SER A 169 -7.10 -13.85 -10.36
CA SER A 169 -8.15 -13.42 -11.28
C SER A 169 -8.81 -14.64 -11.93
N PRO A 170 -10.11 -14.59 -12.29
CA PRO A 170 -10.71 -15.66 -13.09
C PRO A 170 -10.10 -15.77 -14.50
N TRP A 171 -9.28 -14.81 -14.93
CA TRP A 171 -8.58 -14.83 -16.20
C TRP A 171 -7.23 -15.56 -16.16
N ILE A 172 -6.81 -16.07 -15.00
CA ILE A 172 -5.56 -16.80 -14.83
C ILE A 172 -5.84 -18.30 -14.85
N GLU A 173 -5.03 -19.05 -15.59
CA GLU A 173 -5.12 -20.51 -15.64
C GLU A 173 -5.12 -21.16 -14.25
N LYS A 174 -5.81 -22.29 -14.13
CA LYS A 174 -5.73 -23.07 -12.90
C LYS A 174 -4.36 -23.73 -12.83
N GLY A 175 -3.64 -23.48 -11.73
CA GLY A 175 -2.48 -24.31 -11.39
C GLY A 175 -2.89 -25.78 -11.28
N THR A 176 -2.19 -26.66 -11.98
CA THR A 176 -2.40 -28.11 -11.88
C THR A 176 -1.39 -28.70 -10.90
N ASP A 177 -1.85 -29.61 -10.04
CA ASP A 177 -1.02 -30.24 -8.99
C ASP A 177 0.23 -30.95 -9.54
N ASP A 178 0.25 -31.25 -10.85
CA ASP A 178 1.31 -31.99 -11.55
C ASP A 178 2.33 -31.10 -12.29
N SER A 179 2.21 -29.76 -12.28
CA SER A 179 3.21 -28.90 -12.92
C SER A 179 3.31 -27.52 -12.26
N ASP A 180 4.47 -27.23 -11.64
CA ASP A 180 4.85 -25.88 -11.20
C ASP A 180 4.73 -24.84 -12.34
N ASP A 181 4.88 -25.28 -13.60
CA ASP A 181 4.90 -24.45 -14.80
C ASP A 181 3.62 -23.63 -15.07
N THR A 182 2.46 -24.02 -14.52
CA THR A 182 1.20 -23.26 -14.69
C THR A 182 0.82 -22.40 -13.49
N ALA A 183 1.29 -22.75 -12.29
CA ALA A 183 0.98 -22.04 -11.05
C ALA A 183 2.04 -20.99 -10.68
N VAL A 184 3.30 -21.21 -11.06
CA VAL A 184 4.44 -20.38 -10.70
C VAL A 184 4.97 -19.64 -11.92
N VAL A 185 4.93 -18.30 -11.88
CA VAL A 185 5.46 -17.46 -12.95
C VAL A 185 6.87 -17.00 -12.56
N HIS A 186 7.88 -17.55 -13.23
CA HIS A 186 9.29 -17.31 -12.89
C HIS A 186 9.84 -15.93 -13.34
N GLY A 187 9.20 -15.27 -14.30
CA GLY A 187 9.64 -13.98 -14.81
C GLY A 187 8.77 -13.49 -15.96
N PRO A 188 9.04 -12.29 -16.51
CA PRO A 188 8.20 -11.68 -17.52
C PRO A 188 8.51 -12.11 -18.96
N ASN A 189 9.16 -13.28 -19.13
CA ASN A 189 9.47 -13.89 -20.43
C ASN A 189 10.19 -12.93 -21.41
N GLY A 190 11.12 -12.11 -20.90
CA GLY A 190 11.92 -11.19 -21.72
C GLY A 190 11.18 -9.95 -22.24
N VAL A 191 10.02 -9.63 -21.68
CA VAL A 191 9.22 -8.45 -22.05
C VAL A 191 9.10 -7.52 -20.84
N PRO A 192 9.27 -6.18 -20.99
CA PRO A 192 9.56 -5.45 -22.22
C PRO A 192 11.00 -5.57 -22.72
N MET A 193 11.95 -6.00 -21.89
CA MET A 193 13.34 -6.19 -22.26
C MET A 193 13.84 -7.57 -21.81
N ALA A 194 14.90 -8.06 -22.44
CA ALA A 194 15.51 -9.35 -22.10
C ALA A 194 16.02 -9.43 -20.64
N THR A 195 16.25 -8.29 -19.99
CA THR A 195 16.65 -8.21 -18.58
C THR A 195 15.50 -7.86 -17.64
N SER A 196 14.29 -7.64 -18.13
CA SER A 196 13.14 -7.27 -17.30
C SER A 196 12.84 -8.35 -16.27
N GLU A 197 12.51 -7.89 -15.07
CA GLU A 197 12.11 -8.74 -13.94
C GLU A 197 10.74 -8.32 -13.42
N TYR A 198 10.10 -9.18 -12.63
CA TYR A 198 9.00 -8.75 -11.78
C TYR A 198 9.56 -8.13 -10.48
N GLU A 199 9.11 -6.92 -10.17
CA GLU A 199 9.46 -6.16 -8.97
C GLU A 199 8.33 -5.17 -8.65
N HIS A 200 8.42 -4.36 -7.58
CA HIS A 200 7.31 -3.49 -7.15
C HIS A 200 6.78 -2.56 -8.25
N SER A 201 7.63 -2.10 -9.17
CA SER A 201 7.23 -1.26 -10.30
C SER A 201 6.51 -2.03 -11.42
N SER A 202 6.43 -3.36 -11.32
CA SER A 202 5.51 -4.19 -12.10
C SER A 202 4.04 -3.84 -11.83
N ILE A 203 3.72 -3.33 -10.64
CA ILE A 203 2.35 -2.89 -10.29
C ILE A 203 1.95 -1.69 -11.16
N PRO A 204 2.63 -0.52 -11.11
CA PRO A 204 2.30 0.59 -11.99
C PRO A 204 2.47 0.27 -13.49
N ALA A 205 3.44 -0.58 -13.88
CA ALA A 205 3.56 -1.06 -15.26
C ALA A 205 2.30 -1.82 -15.71
N THR A 206 1.73 -2.63 -14.82
CA THR A 206 0.50 -3.37 -15.07
C THR A 206 -0.72 -2.47 -15.15
N VAL A 207 -0.87 -1.52 -14.23
CA VAL A 207 -1.95 -0.52 -14.29
C VAL A 207 -1.85 0.27 -15.60
N LYS A 208 -0.65 0.70 -15.99
CA LYS A 208 -0.41 1.37 -17.28
C LYS A 208 -0.88 0.51 -18.45
N ASN A 209 -0.52 -0.77 -18.46
CA ASN A 209 -0.79 -1.64 -19.60
C ASN A 209 -2.27 -2.06 -19.70
N ILE A 210 -2.91 -2.40 -18.59
CA ILE A 210 -4.33 -2.78 -18.54
C ILE A 210 -5.22 -1.60 -18.97
N PHE A 211 -4.94 -0.40 -18.46
CA PHE A 211 -5.75 0.80 -18.75
C PHE A 211 -5.24 1.64 -19.91
N ASN A 212 -4.19 1.19 -20.59
CA ASN A 212 -3.53 1.92 -21.67
C ASN A 212 -3.21 3.39 -21.30
N LEU A 213 -2.65 3.59 -20.10
CA LEU A 213 -2.29 4.93 -19.63
C LEU A 213 -1.20 5.55 -20.53
N PRO A 214 -1.20 6.88 -20.73
CA PRO A 214 -0.39 7.53 -21.77
C PRO A 214 1.13 7.43 -21.53
N SER A 215 1.57 7.26 -20.29
CA SER A 215 2.99 7.18 -19.96
C SER A 215 3.25 6.29 -18.75
N PHE A 216 4.44 5.70 -18.73
CA PHE A 216 5.06 5.19 -17.51
C PHE A 216 5.47 6.36 -16.59
N LEU A 217 5.67 6.09 -15.30
CA LEU A 217 6.12 7.07 -14.31
C LEU A 217 7.63 7.34 -14.39
N THR A 218 8.41 6.30 -14.67
CA THR A 218 9.88 6.29 -14.60
C THR A 218 10.47 5.36 -15.65
N LYS A 219 11.80 5.24 -15.70
CA LYS A 219 12.49 4.20 -16.48
C LYS A 219 12.32 2.80 -15.87
N ARG A 220 12.06 2.71 -14.56
CA ARG A 220 11.96 1.45 -13.83
C ARG A 220 10.67 0.72 -14.18
N ASP A 221 9.51 1.35 -14.07
CA ASP A 221 8.23 0.75 -14.46
C ASP A 221 8.08 0.58 -15.98
N ALA A 222 8.76 1.40 -16.80
CA ALA A 222 8.87 1.15 -18.23
C ALA A 222 9.69 -0.11 -18.58
N TRP A 223 10.61 -0.50 -17.69
CA TRP A 223 11.44 -1.70 -17.84
C TRP A 223 10.85 -2.92 -17.12
N ALA A 224 10.10 -2.73 -16.05
CA ALA A 224 9.54 -3.81 -15.25
C ALA A 224 8.62 -4.72 -16.08
N GLY A 225 8.66 -6.02 -15.77
CA GLY A 225 7.66 -6.95 -16.26
C GLY A 225 6.27 -6.55 -15.80
N SER A 226 5.24 -6.78 -16.63
CA SER A 226 3.85 -6.50 -16.25
C SER A 226 3.06 -7.79 -16.12
N PHE A 227 2.19 -7.88 -15.10
CA PHE A 227 1.26 -9.00 -14.91
C PHE A 227 0.14 -9.04 -15.97
N HIS A 228 0.06 -8.03 -16.85
CA HIS A 228 -0.98 -7.95 -17.88
C HIS A 228 -1.01 -9.19 -18.79
N SER A 229 0.15 -9.74 -19.14
CA SER A 229 0.23 -10.95 -19.97
C SER A 229 -0.37 -12.19 -19.28
N ILE A 230 -0.31 -12.25 -17.95
CA ILE A 230 -0.78 -13.40 -17.15
C ILE A 230 -2.32 -13.52 -17.26
N VAL A 231 -3.03 -12.39 -17.30
CA VAL A 231 -4.50 -12.34 -17.42
C VAL A 231 -5.00 -12.35 -18.87
N GLN A 232 -4.11 -12.43 -19.87
CA GLN A 232 -4.46 -12.48 -21.29
C GLN A 232 -4.41 -13.91 -21.88
N THR A 233 -4.17 -14.92 -21.05
CA THR A 233 -4.03 -16.31 -21.48
C THR A 233 -5.37 -16.94 -21.90
N ARG A 234 -6.49 -16.35 -21.46
CA ARG A 234 -7.85 -16.89 -21.62
C ARG A 234 -8.73 -16.02 -22.48
N LYS A 235 -9.69 -16.66 -23.18
CA LYS A 235 -10.77 -15.99 -23.92
C LYS A 235 -12.02 -15.75 -23.07
N GLU A 236 -12.22 -16.56 -22.04
CA GLU A 236 -13.36 -16.50 -21.13
C GLU A 236 -12.90 -16.68 -19.68
N PRO A 237 -13.53 -16.00 -18.71
CA PRO A 237 -13.20 -16.14 -17.31
C PRO A 237 -13.52 -17.55 -16.82
N ARG A 238 -12.72 -18.06 -15.89
CA ARG A 238 -12.94 -19.35 -15.23
C ARG A 238 -14.20 -19.32 -14.38
N THR A 239 -14.95 -20.41 -14.43
CA THR A 239 -16.16 -20.64 -13.63
C THR A 239 -15.91 -21.51 -12.41
N ASP A 240 -14.70 -22.06 -12.26
CA ASP A 240 -14.32 -23.00 -11.21
C ASP A 240 -13.47 -22.36 -10.09
N CYS A 241 -13.39 -21.02 -10.04
CA CYS A 241 -12.68 -20.32 -8.96
C CYS A 241 -13.36 -20.59 -7.60
N PRO A 242 -12.59 -20.96 -6.55
CA PRO A 242 -13.11 -21.19 -5.21
C PRO A 242 -14.02 -20.05 -4.75
N VAL A 243 -15.14 -20.38 -4.10
CA VAL A 243 -16.03 -19.37 -3.51
C VAL A 243 -15.53 -18.96 -2.12
N GLN A 244 -14.94 -19.91 -1.40
CA GLN A 244 -14.34 -19.72 -0.08
C GLN A 244 -12.93 -20.32 -0.07
N LEU A 245 -12.03 -19.66 0.66
CA LEU A 245 -10.68 -20.17 0.94
C LEU A 245 -10.65 -20.94 2.27
N PRO A 246 -9.63 -21.77 2.51
CA PRO A 246 -9.43 -22.40 3.83
C PRO A 246 -9.28 -21.33 4.91
N THR A 247 -9.77 -21.60 6.11
CA THR A 247 -9.48 -20.74 7.27
C THR A 247 -8.01 -20.92 7.68
N PRO A 248 -7.21 -19.85 7.76
CA PRO A 248 -5.85 -19.91 8.27
C PRO A 248 -5.79 -20.57 9.65
N VAL A 249 -4.69 -21.27 9.94
CA VAL A 249 -4.46 -21.86 11.26
C VAL A 249 -3.83 -20.80 12.16
N ARG A 250 -4.39 -20.58 13.34
CA ARG A 250 -3.80 -19.68 14.34
C ARG A 250 -2.68 -20.42 15.08
N ILE A 251 -1.46 -19.90 14.97
CA ILE A 251 -0.25 -20.48 15.59
C ILE A 251 0.15 -19.74 16.87
N ARG A 252 -0.02 -18.41 16.90
CA ARG A 252 0.32 -17.60 18.08
C ARG A 252 -0.73 -17.81 19.17
N GLU A 253 -0.25 -18.11 20.38
CA GLU A 253 -1.09 -18.33 21.57
C GLU A 253 -1.34 -17.05 22.39
N THR A 254 -0.50 -16.03 22.20
CA THR A 254 -0.59 -14.75 22.92
C THR A 254 -1.45 -13.72 22.19
N GLU A 255 -2.05 -12.80 22.94
CA GLU A 255 -2.74 -11.63 22.40
C GLU A 255 -1.76 -10.49 22.03
N ALA A 256 -2.28 -9.45 21.39
CA ALA A 256 -1.56 -8.22 21.11
C ALA A 256 -1.04 -7.57 22.40
N ASN A 257 0.20 -7.07 22.36
CA ASN A 257 0.80 -6.36 23.50
C ASN A 257 0.73 -4.84 23.29
N GLU A 258 -0.43 -4.26 23.58
CA GLU A 258 -0.67 -2.83 23.38
C GLU A 258 0.10 -1.92 24.36
N ASP A 259 0.68 -2.49 25.42
CA ASP A 259 1.53 -1.79 26.39
C ASP A 259 3.02 -1.80 25.99
N ALA A 260 3.39 -2.53 24.92
CA ALA A 260 4.73 -2.51 24.37
C ALA A 260 5.10 -1.13 23.81
N LYS A 261 6.40 -0.88 23.63
CA LYS A 261 6.88 0.26 22.85
C LYS A 261 6.55 0.07 21.37
N LEU A 262 6.32 1.19 20.66
CA LEU A 262 6.19 1.18 19.21
C LEU A 262 7.44 0.62 18.53
N THR A 263 7.25 -0.25 17.53
CA THR A 263 8.33 -0.66 16.62
C THR A 263 8.84 0.51 15.79
N GLU A 264 10.00 0.38 15.14
CA GLU A 264 10.51 1.45 14.26
C GLU A 264 9.50 1.79 13.15
N PHE A 265 8.92 0.77 12.51
CA PHE A 265 7.87 0.94 11.52
C PHE A 265 6.65 1.71 12.07
N GLN A 266 6.16 1.34 13.25
CA GLN A 266 5.04 2.05 13.88
C GLN A 266 5.39 3.50 14.24
N GLN A 267 6.64 3.77 14.64
CA GLN A 267 7.10 5.14 14.88
C GLN A 267 7.12 5.97 13.59
N GLU A 268 7.43 5.40 12.43
CA GLU A 268 7.35 6.08 11.14
C GLU A 268 5.89 6.41 10.76
N LEU A 269 4.94 5.52 11.05
CA LEU A 269 3.51 5.83 10.91
C LEU A 269 3.06 6.94 11.86
N MET A 270 3.61 7.01 13.08
CA MET A 270 3.35 8.13 13.99
C MET A 270 3.93 9.44 13.46
N GLN A 271 5.04 9.40 12.73
CA GLN A 271 5.57 10.59 12.06
C GLN A 271 4.64 11.05 10.93
N LEU A 272 4.09 10.13 10.14
CA LEU A 272 3.04 10.48 9.17
C LEU A 272 1.83 11.10 9.87
N ALA A 273 1.31 10.45 10.93
CA ALA A 273 0.21 10.97 11.72
C ALA A 273 0.49 12.39 12.24
N SER A 274 1.73 12.67 12.64
CA SER A 274 2.09 14.01 13.10
C SER A 274 2.00 15.09 12.03
N VAL A 275 2.39 14.78 10.79
CA VAL A 275 2.23 15.68 9.64
C VAL A 275 0.76 15.88 9.31
N LEU A 276 -0.03 14.80 9.34
CA LEU A 276 -1.48 14.88 9.12
C LEU A 276 -2.18 15.74 10.19
N LYS A 277 -1.60 15.85 11.38
CA LYS A 277 -2.10 16.67 12.50
C LYS A 277 -1.47 18.07 12.57
N GLY A 278 -0.39 18.32 11.82
CA GLY A 278 0.40 19.56 11.88
C GLY A 278 1.32 19.68 13.10
N ASP A 279 1.53 18.58 13.83
CA ASP A 279 2.42 18.52 15.01
C ASP A 279 3.90 18.35 14.61
N ASP A 280 4.20 18.12 13.34
CA ASP A 280 5.54 17.88 12.79
C ASP A 280 6.51 19.07 12.96
N ILE A 281 5.98 20.25 13.30
CA ILE A 281 6.75 21.44 13.64
C ILE A 281 7.44 21.36 15.01
N PHE A 282 7.03 20.42 15.87
CA PHE A 282 7.58 20.31 17.23
C PHE A 282 8.89 19.52 17.23
N THR A 283 9.95 20.14 17.72
CA THR A 283 11.31 19.58 17.70
C THR A 283 11.49 18.35 18.61
N ASN A 284 10.67 18.22 19.67
CA ASN A 284 10.70 17.10 20.60
C ASN A 284 9.76 15.94 20.22
N LEU A 285 9.07 16.04 19.08
CA LEU A 285 8.04 15.08 18.71
C LEU A 285 8.60 13.67 18.50
N HIS A 286 9.79 13.55 17.91
CA HIS A 286 10.44 12.25 17.73
C HIS A 286 10.71 11.55 19.06
N GLU A 287 11.19 12.30 20.06
CA GLU A 287 11.39 11.78 21.42
C GLU A 287 10.05 11.39 22.06
N LYS A 288 8.99 12.18 21.84
CA LYS A 288 7.66 11.87 22.35
C LYS A 288 7.10 10.59 21.72
N ILE A 289 7.19 10.44 20.40
CA ILE A 289 6.79 9.23 19.67
C ILE A 289 7.56 8.01 20.18
N GLY A 290 8.88 8.11 20.35
CA GLY A 290 9.71 7.00 20.84
C GLY A 290 9.41 6.57 22.28
N LYS A 291 8.63 7.35 23.04
CA LYS A 291 8.17 7.02 24.40
C LYS A 291 6.74 6.47 24.45
N MET A 292 5.98 6.53 23.36
CA MET A 292 4.61 6.04 23.32
C MET A 292 4.56 4.52 23.42
N THR A 293 3.54 4.01 24.10
CA THR A 293 3.11 2.62 23.93
C THR A 293 2.38 2.43 22.60
N VAL A 294 2.20 1.19 22.18
CA VAL A 294 1.38 0.83 21.01
C VAL A 294 -0.04 1.41 21.14
N LYS A 295 -0.63 1.34 22.33
CA LYS A 295 -1.95 1.91 22.63
C LYS A 295 -2.00 3.43 22.48
N GLU A 296 -1.01 4.14 23.04
CA GLU A 296 -0.92 5.60 22.95
C GLU A 296 -0.69 6.05 21.49
N GLY A 297 0.18 5.33 20.77
CA GLY A 297 0.40 5.53 19.34
C GLY A 297 -0.88 5.35 18.54
N ASN A 298 -1.64 4.27 18.79
CA ASN A 298 -2.92 4.04 18.11
C ASN A 298 -3.88 5.21 18.28
N GLN A 299 -4.07 5.67 19.53
CA GLN A 299 -4.95 6.80 19.84
C GLN A 299 -4.50 8.11 19.18
N TYR A 300 -3.19 8.36 19.17
CA TYR A 300 -2.61 9.53 18.53
C TYR A 300 -2.89 9.53 17.01
N MET A 301 -2.64 8.39 16.38
CA MET A 301 -2.80 8.16 14.95
C MET A 301 -4.27 8.26 14.51
N GLU A 302 -5.19 7.57 15.18
CA GLU A 302 -6.62 7.64 14.87
C GLU A 302 -7.14 9.08 14.97
N GLY A 303 -6.73 9.79 16.03
CA GLY A 303 -7.07 11.20 16.19
C GLY A 303 -6.52 12.09 15.08
N ALA A 304 -5.28 11.85 14.63
CA ALA A 304 -4.66 12.59 13.53
C ALA A 304 -5.37 12.35 12.20
N VAL A 305 -5.60 11.08 11.84
CA VAL A 305 -6.27 10.68 10.60
C VAL A 305 -7.69 11.25 10.53
N LYS A 306 -8.45 11.12 11.63
CA LYS A 306 -9.79 11.70 11.73
C LYS A 306 -9.76 13.22 11.52
N SER A 307 -8.88 13.93 12.22
CA SER A 307 -8.79 15.40 12.14
C SER A 307 -8.42 15.86 10.72
N PHE A 308 -7.48 15.16 10.07
CA PHE A 308 -7.06 15.45 8.71
C PHE A 308 -8.23 15.35 7.71
N PHE A 309 -8.96 14.24 7.73
CA PHE A 309 -10.08 14.05 6.81
C PHE A 309 -11.28 14.96 7.13
N GLU A 310 -11.60 15.20 8.40
CA GLU A 310 -12.66 16.15 8.78
C GLU A 310 -12.35 17.57 8.28
N ALA A 311 -11.10 18.02 8.44
CA ALA A 311 -10.66 19.31 7.94
C ALA A 311 -10.66 19.37 6.40
N GLY A 312 -10.21 18.32 5.72
CA GLY A 312 -10.27 18.20 4.27
C GLY A 312 -11.70 18.29 3.74
N ILE A 313 -12.63 17.53 4.32
CA ILE A 313 -14.05 17.56 3.94
C ILE A 313 -14.64 18.94 4.18
N ALA A 314 -14.33 19.58 5.32
CA ALA A 314 -14.81 20.92 5.63
C ALA A 314 -14.26 21.96 4.62
N ALA A 315 -12.97 21.93 4.33
CA ALA A 315 -12.34 22.82 3.35
C ALA A 315 -12.94 22.64 1.95
N LYS A 316 -13.19 21.41 1.51
CA LYS A 316 -13.84 21.11 0.23
C LYS A 316 -15.25 21.68 0.17
N LYS A 317 -16.05 21.50 1.23
CA LYS A 317 -17.41 22.08 1.34
C LYS A 317 -17.41 23.62 1.33
N MET A 318 -16.33 24.25 1.78
CA MET A 318 -16.16 25.70 1.75
C MET A 318 -15.65 26.23 0.40
N GLY A 319 -15.50 25.38 -0.62
CA GLY A 319 -14.99 25.78 -1.94
C GLY A 319 -13.47 26.02 -1.96
N GLY A 320 -12.74 25.32 -1.09
CA GLY A 320 -11.28 25.31 -1.13
C GLY A 320 -10.73 24.83 -2.48
N ASP A 321 -9.55 25.30 -2.84
CA ASP A 321 -8.87 24.92 -4.08
C ASP A 321 -8.49 23.44 -4.05
N GLU A 322 -9.02 22.70 -5.02
CA GLU A 322 -8.90 21.25 -5.17
C GLU A 322 -7.45 20.75 -5.30
N GLU A 323 -6.55 21.59 -5.81
CA GLU A 323 -5.13 21.25 -5.98
C GLU A 323 -4.29 21.56 -4.74
N GLN A 324 -4.86 22.20 -3.71
CA GLN A 324 -4.14 22.50 -2.47
C GLN A 324 -3.95 21.25 -1.62
N ILE A 325 -2.76 21.14 -1.04
CA ILE A 325 -2.46 20.16 0.00
C ILE A 325 -3.20 20.55 1.27
N VAL A 326 -3.95 19.62 1.85
CA VAL A 326 -4.56 19.79 3.16
C VAL A 326 -3.43 19.92 4.19
N LYS A 327 -3.34 21.10 4.82
CA LYS A 327 -2.35 21.42 5.85
C LYS A 327 -3.05 21.72 7.15
N MET A 328 -2.79 20.90 8.16
CA MET A 328 -3.28 21.13 9.51
C MET A 328 -2.37 22.09 10.26
N ARG A 329 -2.95 22.88 11.17
CA ARG A 329 -2.20 23.65 12.17
C ARG A 329 -2.26 22.90 13.49
N PRO A 330 -1.17 22.86 14.27
CA PRO A 330 -1.19 22.17 15.54
C PRO A 330 -2.23 22.80 16.48
N SER A 331 -2.92 21.95 17.22
CA SER A 331 -3.92 22.38 18.19
C SER A 331 -3.31 23.28 19.27
N LEU A 332 -4.07 24.26 19.76
CA LEU A 332 -3.65 25.07 20.91
C LEU A 332 -3.44 24.24 22.19
N THR A 333 -4.06 23.05 22.28
CA THR A 333 -3.94 22.11 23.41
C THR A 333 -2.69 21.23 23.36
N THR A 334 -1.93 21.20 22.25
CA THR A 334 -0.64 20.49 22.16
C THR A 334 0.56 21.37 22.49
N ARG A 335 0.35 22.68 22.75
CA ARG A 335 1.41 23.56 23.23
C ARG A 335 1.81 23.13 24.65
N PRO A 336 3.11 22.93 24.94
CA PRO A 336 3.56 22.85 26.32
C PRO A 336 3.08 24.12 27.03
N SER A 337 2.52 23.99 28.24
CA SER A 337 2.42 25.13 29.14
C SER A 337 3.80 25.77 29.22
N LYS A 338 3.89 27.08 28.96
CA LYS A 338 5.15 27.82 29.12
C LYS A 338 5.74 27.52 30.51
N PRO A 339 7.07 27.44 30.63
CA PRO A 339 7.75 27.11 31.88
C PRO A 339 7.39 28.07 33.01
#